data_AF-A0A354NW47-F1
#
_entry.id   AF-A0A354NW47-F1
#
_cell.length_a   1.000
_cell.length_b   1.000
_cell.length_c   1.000
_cell.angle_alpha   90.00
_cell.angle_beta   90.00
_cell.angle_gamma   90.00
#
_symmetry.space_group_name_H-M   'P 1'
#
loop_
_entity.id
_entity.type
_entity.pdbx_description
1 polymer ?
#
loop_
_entity_poly.entity_id
_entity_poly.type
_entity_poly.pdbx_seq_one_letter_code
_entity_poly.pdbx_strand_id
1 'polypeptide(L)'
;MSNQYHKVFDGRKRRIRGLWGRNDLFYAQASLPDESGVVKVRRVRLTATTVAGAAAELRRLMTRREEEQLPLMTQAPKFDEYAEKYIETQYALGRKTLETLKGESRHVRFWAGHLRSTRLNRITTTKIRNGLIRRKGDGLAPRTMNICLISLRNVLKMAIQDGWLKVSPAAPIEWQKVPRKKWPLFSSHPALSAR
;
A
#
# COMPACT_ATOMS: atom_id res chain seq x y z
N MET A 1 -24.29 -24.38 -26.93
CA MET A 1 -24.39 -23.84 -25.55
C MET A 1 -24.04 -22.36 -25.56
N SER A 2 -24.88 -21.51 -24.97
CA SER A 2 -24.68 -20.05 -24.99
C SER A 2 -23.48 -19.67 -24.12
N ASN A 3 -22.45 -19.08 -24.71
CA ASN A 3 -21.27 -18.57 -24.01
C ASN A 3 -21.55 -17.25 -23.24
N GLN A 4 -22.82 -16.85 -23.16
CA GLN A 4 -23.26 -15.60 -22.58
C GLN A 4 -23.58 -15.77 -21.09
N TYR A 5 -23.31 -14.73 -20.30
CA TYR A 5 -23.65 -14.71 -18.89
C TYR A 5 -25.17 -14.62 -18.71
N HIS A 6 -25.74 -15.50 -17.87
CA HIS A 6 -27.15 -15.47 -17.51
C HIS A 6 -27.34 -15.21 -16.01
N LYS A 7 -28.53 -14.73 -15.65
CA LYS A 7 -28.92 -14.43 -14.26
C LYS A 7 -29.24 -15.73 -13.54
N VAL A 8 -28.74 -15.89 -12.31
CA VAL A 8 -29.00 -17.09 -11.49
C VAL A 8 -30.20 -16.86 -10.57
N PHE A 9 -31.03 -17.89 -10.45
CA PHE A 9 -32.23 -17.89 -9.61
C PHE A 9 -32.11 -18.95 -8.51
N ASP A 10 -32.65 -18.63 -7.34
CA ASP A 10 -32.81 -19.55 -6.21
C ASP A 10 -33.97 -20.52 -6.46
N GLY A 11 -34.09 -21.58 -5.66
CA GLY A 11 -35.16 -22.59 -5.73
C GLY A 11 -36.57 -22.00 -5.62
N ARG A 12 -36.70 -20.79 -5.04
CA ARG A 12 -37.95 -20.01 -4.99
C ARG A 12 -38.19 -19.13 -6.23
N LYS A 13 -37.49 -19.36 -7.33
CA LYS A 13 -37.48 -18.52 -8.56
C LYS A 13 -37.13 -17.04 -8.32
N ARG A 14 -36.45 -16.73 -7.21
CA ARG A 14 -35.98 -15.37 -6.89
C ARG A 14 -34.58 -15.18 -7.47
N ARG A 15 -34.33 -14.05 -8.14
CA ARG A 15 -32.99 -13.75 -8.67
C ARG A 15 -32.00 -13.53 -7.52
N ILE A 16 -30.87 -14.22 -7.57
CA ILE A 16 -29.76 -13.97 -6.64
C ILE A 16 -28.96 -12.78 -7.20
N ARG A 17 -29.14 -11.60 -6.60
CA ARG A 17 -28.48 -10.36 -7.06
C ARG A 17 -26.97 -10.50 -6.87
N GLY A 18 -26.21 -10.19 -7.93
CA GLY A 18 -24.76 -10.31 -7.94
C GLY A 18 -24.23 -11.69 -8.32
N LEU A 19 -25.09 -12.69 -8.53
CA LEU A 19 -24.68 -14.02 -9.00
C LEU A 19 -25.02 -14.23 -10.48
N TRP A 20 -24.05 -14.73 -11.23
CA TRP A 20 -24.13 -14.97 -12.67
C TRP A 20 -23.66 -16.38 -13.02
N GLY A 21 -24.28 -17.00 -14.03
CA GLY A 21 -23.92 -18.33 -14.53
C GLY A 21 -23.33 -18.24 -15.94
N ARG A 22 -22.34 -19.08 -16.23
CA ARG A 22 -21.77 -19.28 -17.59
C ARG A 22 -21.08 -20.65 -17.66
N ASN A 23 -21.44 -21.49 -18.63
CA ASN A 23 -20.85 -22.82 -18.87
C ASN A 23 -20.70 -23.65 -17.56
N ASP A 24 -21.81 -23.84 -16.82
CA ASP A 24 -21.87 -24.56 -15.54
C ASP A 24 -20.99 -24.00 -14.40
N LEU A 25 -20.40 -22.83 -14.60
CA LEU A 25 -19.65 -22.10 -13.58
C LEU A 25 -20.44 -20.90 -13.06
N PHE A 26 -20.24 -20.62 -11.77
CA PHE A 26 -20.82 -19.47 -11.11
C PHE A 26 -19.81 -18.33 -10.93
N TYR A 27 -20.32 -17.12 -11.06
CA TYR A 27 -19.54 -15.89 -10.96
C TYR A 27 -20.22 -14.89 -10.03
N ALA A 28 -19.46 -14.37 -9.07
CA ALA A 28 -19.86 -13.26 -8.20
C ALA A 28 -19.49 -11.92 -8.84
N GLN A 29 -20.44 -11.01 -8.94
CA GLN A 29 -20.19 -9.62 -9.31
C GLN A 29 -19.66 -8.86 -8.08
N ALA A 30 -18.40 -8.45 -8.13
CA ALA A 30 -17.73 -7.72 -7.06
C ALA A 30 -17.05 -6.46 -7.59
N SER A 31 -17.16 -5.38 -6.83
CA SER A 31 -16.41 -4.14 -7.11
C SER A 31 -14.99 -4.30 -6.59
N LEU A 32 -14.02 -4.54 -7.47
CA LEU A 32 -12.62 -4.75 -7.11
C LEU A 32 -11.82 -3.47 -7.41
N PRO A 33 -10.92 -3.02 -6.50
CA PRO A 33 -9.97 -1.97 -6.83
C PRO A 33 -8.97 -2.47 -7.87
N ASP A 34 -8.73 -1.67 -8.90
CA ASP A 34 -7.63 -1.86 -9.85
C ASP A 34 -6.28 -1.54 -9.18
N GLU A 35 -5.15 -1.89 -9.82
CA GLU A 35 -3.81 -1.57 -9.30
C GLU A 35 -3.59 -0.05 -9.08
N SER A 36 -4.37 0.78 -9.78
CA SER A 36 -4.37 2.25 -9.63
C SER A 36 -5.25 2.76 -8.47
N GLY A 37 -6.00 1.88 -7.80
CA GLY A 37 -6.94 2.21 -6.72
C GLY A 37 -8.34 2.63 -7.18
N VAL A 38 -8.62 2.59 -8.49
CA VAL A 38 -9.97 2.86 -9.04
C VAL A 38 -10.83 1.61 -8.89
N VAL A 39 -12.00 1.74 -8.26
CA VAL A 39 -12.91 0.61 -8.06
C VAL A 39 -13.66 0.33 -9.37
N LYS A 40 -13.50 -0.87 -9.93
CA LYS A 40 -14.24 -1.33 -11.11
C LYS A 40 -15.07 -2.56 -10.78
N VAL A 41 -16.27 -2.65 -11.34
CA VAL A 41 -17.13 -3.83 -11.20
C VAL A 41 -16.57 -4.95 -12.07
N ARG A 42 -16.17 -6.06 -11.46
CA ARG A 42 -15.67 -7.26 -12.14
C ARG A 42 -16.47 -8.49 -11.71
N ARG A 43 -16.39 -9.57 -12.49
CA ARG A 43 -17.01 -10.86 -12.16
C ARG A 43 -15.92 -11.83 -11.73
N VAL A 44 -15.97 -12.30 -10.49
CA VAL A 44 -15.02 -13.24 -9.87
C VAL A 44 -15.61 -14.64 -9.97
N ARG A 45 -14.82 -15.61 -10.43
CA ARG A 45 -15.23 -17.02 -10.49
C ARG A 45 -15.37 -17.57 -9.07
N LEU A 46 -16.46 -18.30 -8.83
CA LEU A 46 -16.70 -19.04 -7.60
C LEU A 46 -16.25 -20.49 -7.74
N THR A 47 -15.95 -21.12 -6.61
CA THR A 47 -15.48 -22.52 -6.55
C THR A 47 -16.66 -23.49 -6.58
N ALA A 48 -17.80 -23.08 -6.03
CA ALA A 48 -18.99 -23.91 -5.98
C ALA A 48 -19.57 -24.20 -7.38
N THR A 49 -20.02 -25.44 -7.57
CA THR A 49 -20.71 -25.95 -8.77
C THR A 49 -22.22 -26.07 -8.58
N THR A 50 -22.74 -25.75 -7.40
CA THR A 50 -24.19 -25.74 -7.11
C THR A 50 -24.67 -24.32 -6.83
N VAL A 51 -25.94 -24.02 -7.16
CA VAL A 51 -26.55 -22.70 -6.92
C VAL A 51 -26.51 -22.34 -5.44
N ALA A 52 -26.86 -23.28 -4.55
CA ALA A 52 -26.86 -23.07 -3.11
C ALA A 52 -25.44 -22.82 -2.56
N GLY A 53 -24.45 -23.60 -3.03
CA GLY A 53 -23.05 -23.40 -2.67
C GLY A 53 -22.53 -22.05 -3.13
N ALA A 54 -22.85 -21.65 -4.36
CA ALA A 54 -22.44 -20.36 -4.92
C ALA A 54 -23.10 -19.18 -4.18
N ALA A 55 -24.35 -19.32 -3.74
CA ALA A 55 -25.03 -18.32 -2.92
C ALA A 55 -24.38 -18.17 -1.53
N ALA A 56 -23.97 -19.29 -0.91
CA ALA A 56 -23.26 -19.27 0.36
C ALA A 56 -21.85 -18.67 0.24
N GLU A 57 -21.12 -19.02 -0.83
CA GLU A 57 -19.80 -18.46 -1.13
C GLU A 57 -19.88 -16.95 -1.41
N LEU A 58 -20.91 -16.50 -2.15
CA LEU A 58 -21.20 -15.08 -2.34
C LEU A 58 -21.47 -14.36 -1.02
N ARG A 59 -22.27 -14.94 -0.11
CA ARG A 59 -22.52 -14.35 1.22
C ARG A 59 -21.23 -14.24 2.03
N ARG A 60 -20.43 -15.30 2.08
CA ARG A 60 -19.12 -15.29 2.77
C ARG A 60 -18.17 -14.25 2.21
N LEU A 61 -18.12 -14.08 0.89
CA LEU A 61 -17.33 -13.03 0.24
C LEU A 61 -17.82 -11.63 0.63
N MET A 62 -19.13 -11.43 0.73
CA MET A 62 -19.69 -10.14 1.18
C MET A 62 -19.41 -9.90 2.67
N THR A 63 -19.56 -10.91 3.54
CA THR A 63 -19.28 -10.79 4.98
C THR A 63 -17.80 -10.56 5.26
N ARG A 64 -16.88 -11.32 4.63
CA ARG A 64 -15.43 -11.09 4.77
C ARG A 64 -15.07 -9.67 4.33
N ARG A 65 -15.68 -9.22 3.24
CA ARG A 65 -15.50 -7.84 2.76
C ARG A 65 -16.05 -6.83 3.76
N GLU A 66 -17.20 -7.10 4.35
CA GLU A 66 -17.81 -6.27 5.38
C GLU A 66 -16.89 -6.21 6.61
N GLU A 67 -16.41 -7.33 7.14
CA GLU A 67 -15.43 -7.40 8.24
C GLU A 67 -14.09 -6.72 7.91
N GLU A 68 -13.63 -6.82 6.67
CA GLU A 68 -12.43 -6.11 6.21
C GLU A 68 -12.66 -4.61 6.09
N GLN A 69 -13.87 -4.19 5.73
CA GLN A 69 -14.27 -2.80 5.54
C GLN A 69 -14.96 -2.17 6.74
N LEU A 70 -15.27 -2.94 7.78
CA LEU A 70 -15.93 -2.48 9.00
C LEU A 70 -15.09 -1.30 9.49
N PRO A 71 -15.62 -0.08 9.39
CA PRO A 71 -14.88 1.06 9.89
C PRO A 71 -14.73 0.83 11.39
N LEU A 72 -13.50 0.94 11.90
CA LEU A 72 -13.32 1.37 13.28
C LEU A 72 -14.28 2.57 13.44
N MET A 73 -15.19 2.51 14.41
CA MET A 73 -16.25 3.53 14.59
C MET A 73 -15.67 4.96 14.70
N THR A 74 -14.36 5.06 14.94
CA THR A 74 -13.54 6.26 14.85
C THR A 74 -12.88 6.40 13.47
N GLN A 75 -13.11 7.52 12.78
CA GLN A 75 -12.39 7.81 11.54
C GLN A 75 -10.87 7.79 11.78
N ALA A 76 -10.13 7.11 10.90
CA ALA A 76 -8.67 7.12 10.96
C ALA A 76 -8.13 8.56 10.91
N PRO A 77 -7.10 8.89 11.72
CA PRO A 77 -6.55 10.24 11.78
C PRO A 77 -5.95 10.64 10.44
N LYS A 78 -5.80 11.95 10.24
CA LYS A 78 -5.08 12.48 9.09
C LYS A 78 -3.58 12.18 9.22
N PHE A 79 -2.91 12.10 8.08
CA PHE A 79 -1.49 11.76 8.06
C PHE A 79 -0.62 12.85 8.69
N ASP A 80 -0.95 14.12 8.51
CA ASP A 80 -0.22 15.25 9.11
C ASP A 80 -0.24 15.20 10.65
N GLU A 81 -1.42 15.11 11.24
CA GLU A 81 -1.61 14.98 12.70
C GLU A 81 -0.89 13.73 13.24
N TYR A 82 -0.98 12.60 12.52
CA TYR A 82 -0.34 11.36 12.94
C TYR A 82 1.20 11.40 12.79
N ALA A 83 1.71 12.11 11.78
CA ALA A 83 3.14 12.28 11.56
C ALA A 83 3.79 13.13 12.67
N GLU A 84 3.08 14.13 13.18
CA GLU A 84 3.52 14.91 14.35
C GLU A 84 3.56 14.05 15.60
N LYS A 85 2.49 13.31 15.89
CA LYS A 85 2.44 12.32 16.98
C LYS A 85 3.60 11.34 16.90
N TYR A 86 3.92 10.86 15.70
CA TYR A 86 5.07 9.97 15.49
C TYR A 86 6.38 10.62 15.89
N ILE A 87 6.64 11.83 15.43
CA ILE A 87 7.87 12.58 15.74
C ILE A 87 7.99 12.76 17.27
N GLU A 88 6.94 13.26 17.92
CA GLU A 88 6.91 13.47 19.38
C GLU A 88 7.19 12.17 20.14
N THR A 89 6.55 11.07 19.73
CA THR A 89 6.76 9.75 20.33
C THR A 89 8.21 9.28 20.19
N GLN A 90 8.85 9.50 19.02
CA GLN A 90 10.25 9.12 18.83
C GLN A 90 11.21 9.96 19.67
N TYR A 91 10.94 11.26 19.86
CA TYR A 91 11.73 12.10 20.77
C TYR A 91 11.56 11.68 22.22
N ALA A 92 10.32 11.38 22.66
CA ALA A 92 10.04 10.94 24.01
C ALA A 92 10.67 9.57 24.33
N LEU A 93 10.69 8.65 23.36
CA LEU A 93 11.29 7.32 23.55
C LEU A 93 12.82 7.34 23.67
N GLY A 94 13.50 8.37 23.18
CA GLY A 94 14.96 8.54 23.35
C GLY A 94 15.85 7.45 22.73
N ARG A 95 15.30 6.54 21.90
CA ARG A 95 16.04 5.38 21.36
C ARG A 95 17.07 5.72 20.28
N LYS A 96 17.01 6.92 19.71
CA LYS A 96 17.84 7.39 18.59
C LYS A 96 18.53 8.70 18.97
N THR A 97 19.72 8.91 18.45
CA THR A 97 20.43 10.20 18.57
C THR A 97 19.60 11.34 17.99
N LEU A 98 19.69 12.53 18.60
CA LEU A 98 18.97 13.73 18.17
C LEU A 98 19.23 14.08 16.70
N GLU A 99 20.44 13.88 16.19
CA GLU A 99 20.78 14.14 14.79
C GLU A 99 20.01 13.21 13.84
N THR A 100 19.95 11.91 14.16
CA THR A 100 19.18 10.91 13.43
C THR A 100 17.69 11.28 13.44
N LEU A 101 17.16 11.69 14.59
CA LEU A 101 15.77 12.14 14.72
C LEU A 101 15.48 13.39 13.89
N LYS A 102 16.40 14.36 13.84
CA LYS A 102 16.29 15.55 12.99
C LYS A 102 16.24 15.17 11.50
N GLY A 103 17.12 14.27 11.06
CA GLY A 103 17.14 13.76 9.69
C GLY A 103 15.85 13.03 9.31
N GLU A 104 15.40 12.12 10.17
CA GLU A 104 14.13 11.40 10.00
C GLU A 104 12.92 12.34 9.99
N SER A 105 12.86 13.28 10.93
CA SER A 105 11.80 14.29 11.04
C SER A 105 11.68 15.14 9.77
N ARG A 106 12.79 15.50 9.12
CA ARG A 106 12.76 16.23 7.83
C ARG A 106 12.02 15.43 6.75
N HIS A 107 12.26 14.12 6.67
CA HIS A 107 11.58 13.28 5.69
C HIS A 107 10.11 13.02 6.07
N VAL A 108 9.81 12.84 7.35
CA VAL A 108 8.43 12.71 7.85
C VAL A 108 7.62 13.97 7.55
N ARG A 109 8.17 15.17 7.80
CA ARG A 109 7.52 16.45 7.48
C ARG A 109 7.25 16.64 5.99
N PHE A 110 8.14 16.13 5.13
CA PHE A 110 7.86 16.11 3.70
C PHE A 110 6.64 15.24 3.36
N TRP A 111 6.54 14.05 3.94
CA TRP A 111 5.37 13.21 3.74
C TRP A 111 4.11 13.86 4.32
N ALA A 112 4.22 14.56 5.45
CA ALA A 112 3.13 15.34 6.02
C ALA A 112 2.67 16.44 5.06
N GLY A 113 3.58 17.15 4.39
CA GLY A 113 3.23 18.13 3.35
C GLY A 113 2.63 17.51 2.09
N HIS A 114 3.11 16.33 1.66
CA HIS A 114 2.65 15.67 0.44
C HIS A 114 1.30 14.94 0.60
N LEU A 115 1.10 14.26 1.73
CA LEU A 115 -0.12 13.51 2.02
C LEU A 115 -1.17 14.36 2.76
N ARG A 116 -0.72 15.31 3.58
CA ARG A 116 -1.48 16.31 4.34
C ARG A 116 -2.79 15.76 4.90
N SER A 117 -3.91 16.19 4.33
CA SER A 117 -5.27 15.83 4.74
C SER A 117 -5.73 14.41 4.33
N THR A 118 -4.85 13.59 3.76
CA THR A 118 -5.15 12.20 3.45
C THR A 118 -5.20 11.40 4.75
N ARG A 119 -6.35 10.79 5.06
CA ARG A 119 -6.49 9.85 6.18
C ARG A 119 -5.61 8.62 5.99
N LEU A 120 -5.07 8.06 7.08
CA LEU A 120 -4.17 6.89 7.04
C LEU A 120 -4.73 5.74 6.18
N ASN A 121 -6.00 5.40 6.37
CA ASN A 121 -6.69 4.32 5.66
C ASN A 121 -6.94 4.58 4.15
N ARG A 122 -6.71 5.82 3.68
CA ARG A 122 -6.89 6.23 2.27
C ARG A 122 -5.56 6.45 1.55
N ILE A 123 -4.43 6.17 2.20
CA ILE A 123 -3.12 6.26 1.56
C ILE A 123 -2.96 5.07 0.61
N THR A 124 -2.90 5.38 -0.68
CA THR A 124 -2.65 4.38 -1.73
C THR A 124 -1.18 4.37 -2.14
N THR A 125 -0.70 3.25 -2.68
CA THR A 125 0.66 3.13 -3.23
C THR A 125 0.92 4.18 -4.32
N THR A 126 -0.08 4.56 -5.11
CA THR A 126 0.01 5.63 -6.13
C THR A 126 0.38 6.97 -5.52
N LYS A 127 -0.26 7.37 -4.41
CA LYS A 127 0.07 8.63 -3.71
C LYS A 127 1.53 8.65 -3.24
N ILE A 128 2.03 7.51 -2.77
CA ILE A 128 3.41 7.37 -2.31
C ILE A 128 4.38 7.46 -3.49
N ARG A 129 4.10 6.76 -4.61
CA ARG A 129 4.90 6.85 -5.84
C ARG A 129 4.98 8.29 -6.35
N ASN A 130 3.87 9.03 -6.35
CA ASN A 130 3.86 10.45 -6.74
C ASN A 130 4.77 11.31 -5.84
N GLY A 131 4.83 11.01 -4.54
CA GLY A 131 5.74 11.69 -3.62
C GLY A 131 7.21 11.39 -3.91
N LEU A 132 7.53 10.14 -4.25
CA LEU A 132 8.88 9.75 -4.67
C LEU A 132 9.28 10.39 -6.00
N ILE A 133 8.36 10.46 -6.97
CA ILE A 133 8.58 11.15 -8.25
C ILE A 133 8.90 12.63 -8.01
N ARG A 134 8.15 13.29 -7.12
CA ARG A 134 8.42 14.69 -6.73
C ARG A 134 9.82 14.85 -6.14
N ARG A 135 10.21 13.98 -5.20
CA ARG A 135 11.57 13.98 -4.62
C ARG A 135 12.68 13.73 -5.63
N LYS A 136 12.40 12.91 -6.64
CA LYS A 136 13.34 12.68 -7.74
C LYS A 136 13.48 13.92 -8.62
N GLY A 137 12.38 14.66 -8.84
CA GLY A 137 12.39 15.97 -9.51
C GLY A 137 13.24 17.01 -8.78
N ASP A 138 13.31 16.94 -7.45
CA ASP A 138 14.20 17.79 -6.62
C ASP A 138 15.70 17.43 -6.76
N GLY A 139 16.06 16.41 -7.56
CA GLY A 139 17.46 16.00 -7.77
C GLY A 139 18.06 15.19 -6.61
N LEU A 140 17.25 14.60 -5.73
CA LEU A 140 17.76 13.83 -4.59
C LEU A 140 18.45 12.53 -5.03
N ALA A 141 19.58 12.24 -4.38
CA ALA A 141 20.32 11.00 -4.59
C ALA A 141 19.47 9.75 -4.25
N PRO A 142 19.70 8.60 -4.92
CA PRO A 142 18.97 7.35 -4.67
C PRO A 142 18.97 6.91 -3.20
N ARG A 143 20.08 7.10 -2.49
CA ARG A 143 20.18 6.80 -1.05
C ARG A 143 19.22 7.66 -0.24
N THR A 144 19.11 8.95 -0.54
CA THR A 144 18.21 9.89 0.13
C THR A 144 16.75 9.57 -0.16
N MET A 145 16.42 9.15 -1.38
CA MET A 145 15.08 8.65 -1.71
C MET A 145 14.71 7.41 -0.88
N ASN A 146 15.65 6.47 -0.70
CA ASN A 146 15.44 5.30 0.14
C ASN A 146 15.23 5.69 1.61
N ILE A 147 16.01 6.63 2.15
CA ILE A 147 15.80 7.16 3.52
C ILE A 147 14.42 7.82 3.64
N CYS A 148 14.00 8.56 2.63
CA CYS A 148 12.67 9.15 2.58
C CYS A 148 11.58 8.05 2.63
N LEU A 149 11.72 6.96 1.88
CA LEU A 149 10.80 5.82 1.96
C LEU A 149 10.86 5.09 3.31
N ILE A 150 12.05 4.93 3.91
CA ILE A 150 12.23 4.33 5.25
C ILE A 150 11.45 5.12 6.29
N SER A 151 11.57 6.45 6.29
CA SER A 151 10.86 7.30 7.27
C SER A 151 9.34 7.14 7.17
N LEU A 152 8.78 7.04 5.95
CA LEU A 152 7.35 6.77 5.76
C LEU A 152 6.97 5.38 6.27
N ARG A 153 7.78 4.37 5.96
CA ARG A 153 7.53 2.99 6.43
C ARG A 153 7.53 2.92 7.96
N ASN A 154 8.37 3.70 8.64
CA ASN A 154 8.38 3.75 10.11
C ASN A 154 7.09 4.36 10.67
N VAL A 155 6.60 5.47 10.10
CA VAL A 155 5.31 6.07 10.49
C VAL A 155 4.18 5.09 10.28
N LEU A 156 4.11 4.44 9.11
CA LEU A 156 3.07 3.46 8.79
C LEU A 156 3.18 2.20 9.66
N LYS A 157 4.38 1.81 10.08
CA LYS A 157 4.58 0.70 11.02
C LYS A 157 3.97 1.01 12.38
N MET A 158 4.16 2.24 12.89
CA MET A 158 3.49 2.69 14.12
C MET A 158 1.97 2.70 13.95
N ALA A 159 1.47 3.15 12.80
CA ALA A 159 0.02 3.12 12.50
C ALA A 159 -0.57 1.71 12.49
N ILE A 160 0.20 0.71 12.07
CA ILE A 160 -0.21 -0.69 12.13
C ILE A 160 -0.23 -1.18 13.58
N GLN A 161 0.77 -0.83 14.38
CA GLN A 161 0.83 -1.18 15.81
C GLN A 161 -0.31 -0.54 16.62
N ASP A 162 -0.66 0.70 16.29
CA ASP A 162 -1.81 1.42 16.88
C ASP A 162 -3.17 0.89 16.37
N GLY A 163 -3.19 -0.06 15.42
CA GLY A 163 -4.41 -0.68 14.90
C GLY A 163 -5.14 0.13 13.81
N TRP A 164 -4.58 1.23 13.32
CA TRP A 164 -5.19 2.05 12.27
C TRP A 164 -5.10 1.44 10.88
N LEU A 165 -4.10 0.59 10.65
CA LEU A 165 -3.82 -0.05 9.36
C LEU A 165 -3.59 -1.55 9.57
N LYS A 166 -4.13 -2.38 8.68
CA LYS A 166 -3.82 -3.82 8.65
C LYS A 166 -2.51 -4.10 7.91
N VAL A 167 -2.27 -3.38 6.82
CA VAL A 167 -1.11 -3.58 5.93
C VAL A 167 -0.54 -2.23 5.51
N SER A 168 0.79 -2.17 5.36
CA SER A 168 1.47 -0.95 4.92
C SER A 168 1.28 -0.72 3.40
N PRO A 169 0.70 0.41 2.95
CA PRO A 169 0.59 0.74 1.52
C PRO A 169 1.96 0.99 0.84
N ALA A 170 3.02 1.15 1.64
CA ALA A 170 4.39 1.32 1.17
C ALA A 170 5.14 -0.02 0.96
N ALA A 171 4.57 -1.15 1.39
CA ALA A 171 5.21 -2.47 1.27
C ALA A 171 5.59 -2.86 -0.18
N PRO A 172 4.72 -2.71 -1.21
CA PRO A 172 5.04 -3.14 -2.58
C PRO A 172 6.01 -2.21 -3.32
N ILE A 173 6.53 -1.15 -2.67
CA ILE A 173 7.43 -0.20 -3.32
C ILE A 173 8.87 -0.70 -3.22
N GLU A 174 9.51 -0.90 -4.36
CA GLU A 174 10.90 -1.33 -4.41
C GLU A 174 11.87 -0.20 -4.10
N TRP A 175 13.03 -0.59 -3.56
CA TRP A 175 14.12 0.33 -3.26
C TRP A 175 14.81 0.82 -4.53
N GLN A 176 15.26 2.07 -4.53
CA GLN A 176 16.11 2.58 -5.60
C GLN A 176 17.50 1.96 -5.51
N LYS A 177 18.05 1.54 -6.65
CA LYS A 177 19.41 1.01 -6.72
C LYS A 177 20.41 2.12 -6.43
N VAL A 178 21.21 1.96 -5.38
CA VAL A 178 22.28 2.90 -5.04
C VAL A 178 23.55 2.48 -5.79
N PRO A 179 24.13 3.35 -6.64
CA PRO A 179 25.38 3.02 -7.31
C PRO A 179 26.49 2.86 -6.27
N ARG A 180 27.27 1.78 -6.38
CA ARG A 180 28.45 1.59 -5.54
C ARG A 180 29.54 2.54 -6.00
N LYS A 181 30.17 3.26 -5.06
CA LYS A 181 31.38 4.04 -5.34
C LYS A 181 32.46 3.06 -5.81
N LYS A 182 32.95 3.22 -7.05
CA LYS A 182 34.12 2.50 -7.53
C LYS A 182 35.34 3.16 -6.91
N TRP A 183 36.08 2.44 -6.08
CA TRP A 183 37.37 2.90 -5.59
C TRP A 183 38.40 2.53 -6.65
N PRO A 184 39.23 3.46 -7.13
CA PRO A 184 40.36 3.07 -7.96
C PRO A 184 41.25 2.15 -7.11
N LEU A 185 41.49 0.93 -7.62
CA LEU A 185 42.54 0.07 -7.06
C LEU A 185 43.86 0.83 -7.28
N PHE A 186 44.67 0.93 -6.22
CA PHE A 186 45.93 1.67 -6.16
C PHE A 186 46.62 1.80 -7.53
N SER A 187 46.75 3.04 -8.02
CA SER A 187 47.60 3.31 -9.18
C SER A 187 49.03 2.91 -8.82
N SER A 188 49.63 2.05 -9.64
CA SER A 188 51.04 1.69 -9.59
C SER A 188 51.90 2.95 -9.40
N HIS A 189 52.69 2.95 -8.33
CA HIS A 189 53.66 4.01 -8.06
C HIS A 189 54.59 4.13 -9.28
N PRO A 190 54.82 5.34 -9.84
CA PRO A 190 55.75 5.48 -10.94
C PRO A 190 57.15 5.10 -10.43
N ALA A 191 57.75 4.08 -11.06
CA ALA A 191 59.12 3.68 -10.80
C ALA A 191 60.02 4.91 -10.99
N LEU A 192 60.76 5.27 -9.93
CA LEU A 192 61.83 6.24 -9.98
C LEU A 192 62.81 5.83 -11.10
N SER A 193 62.79 6.57 -12.19
CA SER A 193 63.84 6.51 -13.21
C SER A 193 65.11 7.09 -12.57
N ALA A 194 65.97 6.20 -12.10
CA ALA A 194 67.34 6.56 -11.75
C ALA A 194 68.08 6.96 -13.02
N ARG A 195 68.69 8.15 -13.00
CA ARG A 195 69.66 8.63 -13.97
C ARG A 195 71.04 8.06 -13.66
#